data_AF-A0A8X6R0X3-F1
#
_entry.id   AF-A0A8X6R0X3-F1
#
_cell.length_a   1.000
_cell.length_b   1.000
_cell.length_c   1.000
_cell.angle_alpha   90.00
_cell.angle_beta   90.00
_cell.angle_gamma   90.00
#
_symmetry.space_group_name_H-M   'P 1'
#
loop_
_entity.id
_entity.type
_entity.pdbx_description
1 polymer ?
#
loop_
_entity_poly.entity_id
_entity_poly.type
_entity_poly.pdbx_seq_one_letter_code
_entity_poly.pdbx_strand_id
1 'polypeptide(L)'
;MSFHGIPPLIMILLCMNGAFAQDDGSLSNDEFLEILECVAKSGDGVLCDDFDRCNDLLISRPRDTYEACVTLVLGNDDIGKCTDEEELYGNEDNRKQINKCFIENVPEDLNEDEQKNREDFANCVRDVGDDCSSEQSR
;
A
#
# COMPACT_ATOMS: atom_id res chain seq x y z
N MET A 1 -26.36 -23.14 54.99
CA MET A 1 -26.12 -21.74 54.58
C MET A 1 -26.97 -21.50 53.35
N SER A 2 -27.73 -20.41 53.30
CA SER A 2 -28.71 -20.13 52.23
C SER A 2 -28.49 -18.74 51.64
N PHE A 3 -28.38 -18.65 50.32
CA PHE A 3 -28.67 -17.49 49.46
C PHE A 3 -29.03 -18.09 48.08
N HIS A 4 -30.29 -18.07 47.62
CA HIS A 4 -30.98 -16.95 46.94
C HIS A 4 -30.20 -16.47 45.69
N GLY A 5 -30.43 -17.02 44.49
CA GLY A 5 -31.30 -16.42 43.44
C GLY A 5 -30.46 -16.18 42.15
N ILE A 6 -30.96 -15.82 40.95
CA ILE A 6 -32.30 -15.69 40.32
C ILE A 6 -32.14 -16.10 38.82
N PRO A 7 -33.11 -16.74 38.13
CA PRO A 7 -32.93 -17.25 36.74
C PRO A 7 -33.40 -16.19 35.67
N PRO A 8 -33.38 -16.45 34.34
CA PRO A 8 -32.59 -15.67 33.38
C PRO A 8 -33.38 -14.69 32.49
N LEU A 9 -32.73 -13.63 31.99
CA LEU A 9 -33.24 -12.78 30.90
C LEU A 9 -32.15 -12.23 29.96
N ILE A 10 -32.16 -12.71 28.73
CA ILE A 10 -32.14 -11.96 27.45
C ILE A 10 -31.31 -10.65 27.38
N MET A 11 -30.20 -10.69 26.64
CA MET A 11 -29.86 -9.73 25.57
C MET A 11 -29.17 -10.54 24.45
N ILE A 12 -29.68 -10.68 23.21
CA ILE A 12 -30.09 -9.71 22.16
C ILE A 12 -28.91 -9.29 21.27
N LEU A 13 -29.03 -9.69 19.98
CA LEU A 13 -28.48 -9.12 18.74
C LEU A 13 -26.94 -8.94 18.65
N LEU A 14 -26.25 -9.65 17.75
CA LEU A 14 -26.23 -9.56 16.27
C LEU A 14 -25.19 -8.56 15.75
N CYS A 15 -24.50 -8.99 14.68
CA CYS A 15 -23.51 -8.25 13.90
C CYS A 15 -22.20 -7.98 14.68
N MET A 16 -21.01 -8.13 14.08
CA MET A 16 -20.67 -8.25 12.66
C MET A 16 -19.79 -9.46 12.35
N ASN A 17 -19.72 -9.79 11.05
CA ASN A 17 -18.66 -10.64 10.50
C ASN A 17 -17.32 -9.91 10.63
N GLY A 18 -16.72 -9.95 11.82
CA GLY A 18 -15.28 -9.82 11.96
C GLY A 18 -14.65 -11.06 11.33
N ALA A 19 -14.54 -11.06 10.01
CA ALA A 19 -13.50 -11.84 9.38
C ALA A 19 -12.20 -11.32 9.99
N PHE A 20 -11.56 -12.13 10.84
CA PHE A 20 -10.15 -11.94 11.15
C PHE A 20 -9.41 -12.24 9.86
N ALA A 21 -9.38 -11.26 8.95
CA ALA A 21 -8.29 -11.14 8.01
C ALA A 21 -7.04 -11.14 8.88
N GLN A 22 -6.26 -12.22 8.76
CA GLN A 22 -4.84 -12.11 9.05
C GLN A 22 -4.33 -11.17 7.96
N ASP A 23 -4.23 -9.89 8.31
CA ASP A 23 -3.31 -9.02 7.59
C ASP A 23 -1.92 -9.63 7.83
N ASP A 24 -1.40 -10.26 6.78
CA ASP A 24 -0.10 -10.91 6.78
C ASP A 24 1.02 -9.90 6.44
N GLY A 25 0.76 -8.61 6.69
CA GLY A 25 1.58 -7.49 6.26
C GLY A 25 1.66 -7.31 4.74
N SER A 26 0.95 -8.12 3.94
CA SER A 26 1.03 -8.05 2.49
C SER A 26 -0.02 -7.11 1.90
N LEU A 27 0.44 -6.22 1.03
CA LEU A 27 -0.40 -5.35 0.22
C LEU A 27 -0.88 -6.12 -1.01
N SER A 28 -2.20 -6.17 -1.25
CA SER A 28 -2.68 -6.84 -2.46
C SER A 28 -2.38 -6.00 -3.71
N ASN A 29 -2.22 -6.66 -4.86
CA ASN A 29 -1.90 -5.99 -6.13
C ASN A 29 -2.91 -4.90 -6.50
N ASP A 30 -4.19 -5.19 -6.29
CA ASP A 30 -5.28 -4.31 -6.69
C ASP A 30 -5.39 -3.11 -5.73
N GLU A 31 -5.24 -3.34 -4.43
CA GLU A 31 -5.12 -2.31 -3.38
C GLU A 31 -3.91 -1.38 -3.62
N PHE A 32 -2.74 -1.92 -3.95
CA PHE A 32 -1.56 -1.12 -4.31
C PHE A 32 -1.84 -0.22 -5.52
N LEU A 33 -2.47 -0.76 -6.57
CA LEU A 33 -2.78 0.01 -7.77
C LEU A 33 -3.86 1.07 -7.51
N GLU A 34 -4.87 0.79 -6.69
CA GLU A 34 -5.89 1.76 -6.29
C GLU A 34 -5.28 2.93 -5.49
N ILE A 35 -4.40 2.63 -4.52
CA ILE A 35 -3.67 3.65 -3.75
C ILE A 35 -2.76 4.48 -4.65
N LEU A 36 -1.94 3.82 -5.47
CA LEU A 36 -1.00 4.50 -6.36
C LEU A 36 -1.74 5.37 -7.39
N GLU A 37 -2.91 4.95 -7.87
CA GLU A 37 -3.74 5.73 -8.78
C GLU A 37 -4.37 6.95 -8.09
N CYS A 38 -4.78 6.82 -6.82
CA CYS A 38 -5.23 7.93 -5.97
C CYS A 38 -4.12 8.99 -5.85
N VAL A 39 -2.93 8.56 -5.42
CA VAL A 39 -1.75 9.39 -5.19
C VAL A 39 -1.32 10.09 -6.48
N ALA A 40 -1.14 9.36 -7.57
CA ALA A 40 -0.67 9.90 -8.85
C ALA A 40 -1.58 10.96 -9.47
N LYS A 41 -2.90 10.90 -9.18
CA LYS A 41 -3.92 11.85 -9.68
C LYS A 41 -4.33 12.93 -8.67
N SER A 42 -3.73 12.94 -7.48
CA SER A 42 -4.09 13.88 -6.41
C SER A 42 -3.78 15.34 -6.74
N GLY A 43 -2.74 15.59 -7.53
CA GLY A 43 -2.15 16.92 -7.69
C GLY A 43 -1.45 17.44 -6.42
N ASP A 44 -1.25 16.56 -5.43
CA ASP A 44 -0.57 16.90 -4.18
C ASP A 44 0.85 16.34 -4.17
N GLY A 45 1.82 17.24 -4.32
CA GLY A 45 3.25 16.90 -4.24
C GLY A 45 3.66 16.33 -2.88
N VAL A 46 2.92 16.60 -1.79
CA VAL A 46 3.18 15.97 -0.48
C VAL A 46 2.82 14.48 -0.54
N LEU A 47 1.63 14.12 -1.04
CA LEU A 47 1.25 12.70 -1.14
C LEU A 47 2.21 11.89 -2.01
N CYS A 48 2.81 12.50 -3.02
CA CYS A 48 3.78 11.82 -3.89
C CYS A 48 5.22 11.83 -3.35
N ASP A 49 5.68 12.88 -2.67
CA ASP A 49 6.91 12.84 -1.87
C ASP A 49 6.77 11.80 -0.73
N ASP A 50 5.57 11.59 -0.19
CA ASP A 50 5.28 10.63 0.87
C ASP A 50 5.26 9.18 0.33
N PHE A 51 4.64 8.95 -0.84
CA PHE A 51 4.73 7.67 -1.54
C PHE A 51 6.18 7.32 -1.94
N ASP A 52 6.96 8.29 -2.43
CA ASP A 52 8.35 8.03 -2.80
C ASP A 52 9.22 7.67 -1.58
N ARG A 53 8.95 8.29 -0.42
CA ARG A 53 9.56 7.86 0.85
C ARG A 53 9.15 6.45 1.28
N CYS A 54 7.99 5.94 0.87
CA CYS A 54 7.68 4.52 1.07
C CYS A 54 8.60 3.64 0.22
N ASN A 55 8.90 3.99 -1.03
CA ASN A 55 9.84 3.23 -1.88
C ASN A 55 11.24 3.10 -1.24
N ASP A 56 11.67 4.08 -0.43
CA ASP A 56 12.94 4.06 0.31
C ASP A 56 12.98 3.05 1.47
N LEU A 57 11.83 2.49 1.87
CA LEU A 57 11.76 1.36 2.79
C LEU A 57 12.15 0.04 2.12
N LEU A 58 12.07 -0.07 0.79
CA LEU A 58 12.64 -1.20 0.07
C LEU A 58 14.17 -1.16 0.21
N ILE A 59 14.76 -2.27 0.62
CA ILE A 59 16.21 -2.43 0.77
C ILE A 59 16.74 -3.55 -0.11
N SER A 60 18.05 -3.56 -0.39
CA SER A 60 18.76 -4.66 -1.03
C SER A 60 18.05 -5.14 -2.32
N ARG A 61 17.78 -6.44 -2.47
CA ARG A 61 17.28 -7.01 -3.72
C ARG A 61 15.90 -6.47 -4.12
N PRO A 62 14.91 -6.32 -3.23
CA PRO A 62 13.68 -5.57 -3.54
C PRO A 62 13.93 -4.18 -4.12
N ARG A 63 14.85 -3.37 -3.56
CA ARG A 63 15.12 -2.02 -4.08
C ARG A 63 15.75 -2.07 -5.47
N ASP A 64 16.75 -2.93 -5.66
CA ASP A 64 17.41 -3.13 -6.95
C ASP A 64 16.40 -3.56 -8.05
N THR A 65 15.47 -4.47 -7.73
CA THR A 65 14.39 -4.89 -8.64
C THR A 65 13.45 -3.72 -8.96
N TYR A 66 13.04 -2.95 -7.96
CA TYR A 66 12.16 -1.79 -8.15
C TYR A 66 12.80 -0.75 -9.08
N GLU A 67 14.04 -0.33 -8.80
CA GLU A 67 14.77 0.65 -9.63
C GLU A 67 15.00 0.15 -11.06
N ALA A 68 15.30 -1.14 -11.23
CA ALA A 68 15.40 -1.77 -12.56
C ALA A 68 14.07 -1.74 -13.32
N CYS A 69 12.93 -1.97 -12.64
CA CYS A 69 11.60 -1.92 -13.26
C CYS A 69 11.17 -0.49 -13.61
N VAL A 70 11.44 0.50 -12.76
CA VAL A 70 11.22 1.92 -13.08
C VAL A 70 12.05 2.31 -14.31
N THR A 71 13.34 1.98 -14.32
CA THR A 71 14.26 2.26 -15.45
C THR A 71 13.81 1.55 -16.73
N LEU A 72 13.29 0.32 -16.65
CA LEU A 72 12.80 -0.43 -17.81
C LEU A 72 11.58 0.22 -18.47
N VAL A 73 10.67 0.80 -17.68
CA VAL A 73 9.40 1.36 -18.17
C VAL A 73 9.53 2.84 -18.54
N LEU A 74 10.23 3.65 -17.74
CA LEU A 74 10.39 5.10 -17.98
C LEU A 74 11.66 5.43 -18.80
N GLY A 75 12.65 4.53 -18.87
CA GLY A 75 13.89 4.75 -19.60
C GLY A 75 14.75 5.85 -18.98
N ASN A 76 14.62 7.09 -19.49
CA ASN A 76 15.30 8.29 -18.95
C ASN A 76 14.30 9.39 -18.55
N ASP A 77 12.99 9.10 -18.59
CA ASP A 77 11.96 10.04 -18.17
C ASP A 77 11.91 10.11 -16.62
N ASP A 78 11.50 11.25 -16.08
CA ASP A 78 11.41 11.48 -14.63
C ASP A 78 10.24 10.67 -14.02
N ILE A 79 10.32 10.35 -12.73
CA ILE A 79 9.23 9.67 -12.02
C ILE A 79 8.01 10.58 -11.82
N GLY A 80 8.15 11.90 -11.96
CA GLY A 80 7.07 12.87 -11.79
C GLY A 80 6.81 13.22 -10.32
N LYS A 81 6.14 14.35 -10.08
CA LYS A 81 5.98 14.93 -8.72
C LYS A 81 4.54 15.28 -8.34
N CYS A 82 3.55 14.75 -9.05
CA CYS A 82 2.13 15.01 -8.80
C CYS A 82 1.80 16.50 -8.75
N THR A 83 2.26 17.22 -9.77
CA THR A 83 1.85 18.60 -10.01
C THR A 83 0.60 18.62 -10.90
N ASP A 84 -0.01 19.79 -11.10
CA ASP A 84 -1.10 19.98 -12.07
C ASP A 84 -0.74 19.52 -13.51
N GLU A 85 0.55 19.35 -13.82
CA GLU A 85 1.07 19.01 -15.16
C GLU A 85 1.76 17.62 -15.22
N GLU A 86 2.04 16.97 -14.08
CA GLU A 86 2.86 15.74 -13.99
C GLU A 86 2.27 14.72 -13.00
N GLU A 87 1.81 13.55 -13.46
CA GLU A 87 1.40 12.43 -12.59
C GLU A 87 2.60 11.57 -12.16
N LEU A 88 2.50 10.87 -11.02
CA LEU A 88 3.50 9.86 -10.62
C LEU A 88 3.56 8.71 -11.64
N TYR A 89 4.78 8.43 -12.10
CA TYR A 89 5.15 7.54 -13.21
C TYR A 89 4.50 7.93 -14.57
N GLY A 90 4.00 9.15 -14.69
CA GLY A 90 3.52 9.77 -15.93
C GLY A 90 2.14 9.33 -16.44
N ASN A 91 1.75 8.05 -16.29
CA ASN A 91 0.41 7.56 -16.66
C ASN A 91 0.09 6.17 -16.07
N GLU A 92 -1.19 5.80 -16.10
CA GLU A 92 -1.75 4.53 -15.58
C GLU A 92 -1.12 3.26 -16.18
N ASP A 93 -0.77 3.27 -17.48
CA ASP A 93 -0.16 2.11 -18.14
C ASP A 93 1.30 1.91 -17.68
N ASN A 94 2.04 2.99 -17.42
CA ASN A 94 3.38 2.93 -16.83
C ASN A 94 3.30 2.37 -15.39
N ARG A 95 2.39 2.89 -14.57
CA ARG A 95 2.14 2.43 -13.18
C ARG A 95 1.91 0.92 -13.12
N LYS A 96 1.01 0.41 -13.98
CA LYS A 96 0.72 -1.03 -14.10
C LYS A 96 1.92 -1.84 -14.57
N GLN A 97 2.71 -1.34 -15.51
CA GLN A 97 3.89 -2.04 -16.02
C GLN A 97 5.02 -2.12 -14.98
N ILE A 98 5.28 -1.05 -14.22
CA ILE A 98 6.28 -1.03 -13.14
C ILE A 98 5.89 -2.03 -12.05
N ASN A 99 4.66 -1.96 -11.56
CA ASN A 99 4.14 -2.87 -10.54
C ASN A 99 4.22 -4.35 -10.99
N LYS A 100 3.75 -4.63 -12.21
CA LYS A 100 3.83 -5.97 -12.79
C LYS A 100 5.27 -6.47 -12.86
N CYS A 101 6.19 -5.64 -13.38
CA CYS A 101 7.61 -5.97 -13.45
C CYS A 101 8.19 -6.31 -12.08
N PHE A 102 7.86 -5.50 -11.05
CA PHE A 102 8.33 -5.71 -9.70
C PHE A 102 7.83 -7.04 -9.12
N ILE A 103 6.53 -7.34 -9.24
CA ILE A 103 5.94 -8.61 -8.78
C ILE A 103 6.54 -9.82 -9.51
N GLU A 104 6.80 -9.71 -10.82
CA GLU A 104 7.38 -10.81 -11.63
C GLU A 104 8.89 -11.04 -11.38
N ASN A 105 9.62 -10.09 -10.78
CA ASN A 105 11.08 -10.12 -10.64
C ASN A 105 11.61 -9.95 -9.21
N VAL A 106 10.75 -9.72 -8.21
CA VAL A 106 11.19 -9.71 -6.80
C VAL A 106 11.54 -11.15 -6.37
N PRO A 107 12.69 -11.40 -5.72
CA PRO A 107 13.04 -12.75 -5.29
C PRO A 107 12.03 -13.32 -4.29
N GLU A 108 11.70 -14.62 -4.43
CA GLU A 108 10.87 -15.34 -3.44
C GLU A 108 11.65 -15.68 -2.16
N ASP A 109 12.99 -15.73 -2.23
CA ASP A 109 13.89 -16.17 -1.15
C ASP A 109 14.48 -15.00 -0.33
N LEU A 110 13.63 -14.02 0.02
CA LEU A 110 14.03 -12.88 0.84
C LEU A 110 14.53 -13.30 2.22
N ASN A 111 15.52 -12.56 2.74
CA ASN A 111 15.94 -12.71 4.12
C ASN A 111 14.98 -11.98 5.10
N GLU A 112 15.13 -12.21 6.40
CA GLU A 112 14.22 -11.65 7.43
C GLU A 112 14.14 -10.12 7.39
N ASP A 113 15.26 -9.42 7.16
CA ASP A 113 15.28 -7.95 7.04
C ASP A 113 14.59 -7.50 5.74
N GLU A 114 14.90 -8.12 4.59
CA GLU A 114 14.25 -7.83 3.30
C GLU A 114 12.74 -8.08 3.32
N GLN A 115 12.29 -9.13 4.04
CA GLN A 115 10.87 -9.44 4.19
C GLN A 115 10.18 -8.39 5.07
N LYS A 116 10.75 -8.10 6.25
CA LYS A 116 10.20 -7.08 7.15
C LYS A 116 10.12 -5.70 6.48
N ASN A 117 11.16 -5.30 5.75
CA ASN A 117 11.17 -4.03 5.02
C ASN A 117 10.08 -3.95 3.93
N ARG A 118 9.62 -5.08 3.39
CA ARG A 118 8.45 -5.12 2.48
C ARG A 118 7.12 -4.99 3.23
N GLU A 119 7.02 -5.49 4.45
CA GLU A 119 5.86 -5.26 5.34
C GLU A 119 5.82 -3.78 5.79
N ASP A 120 6.96 -3.20 6.14
CA ASP A 120 7.09 -1.76 6.46
C ASP A 120 6.71 -0.89 5.24
N PHE A 121 7.14 -1.26 4.02
CA PHE A 121 6.70 -0.64 2.75
C PHE A 121 5.18 -0.74 2.55
N ALA A 122 4.59 -1.94 2.71
CA ALA A 122 3.16 -2.17 2.52
C ALA A 122 2.30 -1.31 3.46
N ASN A 123 2.72 -1.20 4.73
CA ASN A 123 2.05 -0.35 5.72
C ASN A 123 2.20 1.14 5.40
N CYS A 124 3.39 1.59 4.99
CA CYS A 124 3.61 2.98 4.57
C CYS A 124 2.70 3.36 3.38
N VAL A 125 2.58 2.49 2.37
CA VAL A 125 1.70 2.75 1.23
C VAL A 125 0.22 2.82 1.66
N ARG A 126 -0.22 1.99 2.63
CA ARG A 126 -1.57 2.07 3.19
C ARG A 126 -1.84 3.40 3.89
N ASP A 127 -0.91 3.86 4.74
CA ASP A 127 -1.04 5.15 5.43
C ASP A 127 -1.21 6.30 4.42
N VAL A 128 -0.41 6.33 3.34
CA VAL A 128 -0.54 7.31 2.25
C VAL A 128 -1.87 7.16 1.48
N GLY A 129 -2.39 5.95 1.33
CA GLY A 129 -3.69 5.68 0.70
C GLY A 129 -4.89 6.16 1.53
N ASP A 130 -4.82 6.00 2.85
CA ASP A 130 -5.82 6.50 3.80
C ASP A 130 -5.84 8.04 3.82
N ASP A 131 -4.67 8.69 3.80
CA ASP A 131 -4.54 10.15 3.68
C ASP A 131 -5.10 10.64 2.33
N CYS A 132 -4.71 10.02 1.21
CA CYS A 132 -5.22 10.38 -0.12
C CYS A 132 -6.75 10.27 -0.22
N SER A 133 -7.33 9.21 0.33
CA SER A 133 -8.79 9.00 0.40
C SER A 133 -9.49 10.03 1.30
N SER A 134 -8.81 10.47 2.36
CA SER A 134 -9.32 11.45 3.32
C SER A 134 -9.33 12.89 2.75
N GLU A 135 -8.35 13.26 1.93
CA GLU A 135 -8.32 14.56 1.26
C GLU A 135 -9.35 14.66 0.13
N GLN A 136 -9.58 13.58 -0.64
CA GLN A 136 -10.66 13.54 -1.65
C GLN A 136 -12.08 13.68 -1.08
N SER A 137 -12.24 13.53 0.24
CA SER A 137 -13.54 13.61 0.93
C SER A 137 -13.90 15.00 1.47
N ARG A 138 -13.09 16.05 1.18
CA ARG A 138 -13.25 17.42 1.72
C ARG A 138 -13.90 18.40 0.74
#